data_AF-A0A1M5E726-F1
#
_entry.id   AF-A0A1M5E726-F1
#
_cell.length_a   1.000
_cell.length_b   1.000
_cell.length_c   1.000
_cell.angle_alpha   90.00
_cell.angle_beta   90.00
_cell.angle_gamma   90.00
#
_symmetry.space_group_name_H-M   'P 1'
#
loop_
_entity.id
_entity.type
_entity.pdbx_description
1 polymer ?
#
loop_
_entity_poly.entity_id
_entity_poly.type
_entity_poly.pdbx_seq_one_letter_code
_entity_poly.pdbx_strand_id
1 'polypeptide(L)'
;MPAGTTSGSKYILGLELDDMGFDHSIFGRFRDRLLQSEKHKEAFFKLLELLVDEGLVKEKEKQRVDSTHIIANVAVPAATELIRQGVRQCLIEMKRKDHAVFLQARQTLTELVHQYLSGKMAKKQMEQIDETKRRQRLTAVVKDARELLAFLDKRDNLHPAVEYRRTILQRLLYENVMPDENG
;
A
#
# COMPACT_ATOMS: atom_id res chain seq x y z
N MET A 1 -4.46 41.52 -1.03
CA MET A 1 -3.78 40.53 -0.18
C MET A 1 -3.70 39.21 -0.93
N PRO A 2 -2.50 38.68 -1.22
CA PRO A 2 -2.33 37.26 -1.52
C PRO A 2 -1.45 36.56 -0.48
N ALA A 3 -1.62 35.25 -0.45
CA ALA A 3 -1.28 34.32 0.62
C ALA A 3 0.24 34.12 0.83
N GLY A 4 0.62 34.02 2.10
CA GLY A 4 1.96 33.58 2.52
C GLY A 4 2.23 32.16 2.04
N THR A 5 3.26 32.02 1.21
CA THR A 5 3.72 30.72 0.70
C THR A 5 5.14 30.46 1.20
N THR A 6 5.21 29.52 2.12
CA THR A 6 6.34 28.77 2.70
C THR A 6 7.78 29.24 2.39
N SER A 7 8.37 29.98 3.35
CA SER A 7 9.70 30.60 3.30
C SER A 7 10.91 29.65 3.45
N GLY A 8 10.70 28.35 3.66
CA GLY A 8 11.78 27.42 4.01
C GLY A 8 12.75 27.07 2.87
N SER A 9 12.24 26.92 1.64
CA SER A 9 13.07 26.55 0.48
C SER A 9 13.98 27.68 -0.01
N LYS A 10 13.52 28.93 0.10
CA LYS A 10 14.33 30.11 -0.27
C LYS A 10 15.54 30.28 0.65
N TYR A 11 15.33 30.09 1.95
CA TYR A 11 16.38 30.18 2.97
C TYR A 11 17.50 29.15 2.76
N ILE A 12 17.15 27.89 2.45
CA ILE A 12 18.13 26.81 2.23
C ILE A 12 18.96 27.06 0.97
N LEU A 13 18.39 27.71 -0.05
CA LEU A 13 19.03 27.97 -1.33
C LEU A 13 19.73 29.34 -1.39
N GLY A 14 19.72 30.12 -0.31
CA GLY A 14 20.31 31.44 -0.26
C GLY A 14 19.63 32.46 -1.19
N LEU A 15 18.36 32.26 -1.52
CA LEU A 15 17.59 33.15 -2.40
C LEU A 15 16.94 34.27 -1.60
N GLU A 16 16.82 35.44 -2.24
CA GLU A 16 16.14 36.60 -1.64
C GLU A 16 14.65 36.28 -1.38
N LEU A 17 14.08 36.87 -0.33
CA LEU A 17 12.74 36.53 0.15
C LEU A 17 11.63 36.91 -0.85
N ASP A 18 11.90 37.90 -1.70
CA ASP A 18 11.07 38.42 -2.78
C ASP A 18 11.31 37.72 -4.13
N ASP A 19 12.29 36.82 -4.22
CA ASP A 19 12.51 36.00 -5.41
C ASP A 19 11.25 35.15 -5.71
N MET A 20 10.79 35.14 -6.95
CA MET A 20 9.63 34.35 -7.42
C MET A 20 9.83 32.84 -7.18
N GLY A 21 11.05 32.39 -6.90
CA GLY A 21 11.38 31.02 -6.55
C GLY A 21 11.19 30.05 -7.72
N PHE A 22 11.33 28.76 -7.44
CA PHE A 22 11.09 27.73 -8.45
C PHE A 22 9.60 27.40 -8.54
N ASP A 23 9.08 27.26 -9.76
CA ASP A 23 7.77 26.67 -9.96
C ASP A 23 7.76 25.25 -9.35
N HIS A 24 6.84 25.00 -8.42
CA HIS A 24 6.67 23.73 -7.71
C HIS A 24 6.62 22.49 -8.63
N SER A 25 6.16 22.67 -9.87
CA SER A 25 6.11 21.61 -10.88
C SER A 25 7.50 21.14 -11.34
N ILE A 26 8.55 21.94 -11.14
CA ILE A 26 9.95 21.61 -11.47
C ILE A 26 10.45 20.45 -10.62
N PHE A 27 10.11 20.39 -9.33
CA PHE A 27 10.53 19.28 -8.46
C PHE A 27 9.90 17.95 -8.88
N GLY A 28 8.64 17.96 -9.34
CA GLY A 28 7.99 16.79 -9.92
C GLY A 28 8.71 16.30 -11.18
N ARG A 29 8.95 17.20 -12.14
CA ARG A 29 9.69 16.86 -13.39
C ARG A 29 11.12 16.41 -13.11
N PHE A 30 11.79 17.02 -12.14
CA PHE A 30 13.13 16.61 -11.72
C PHE A 30 13.10 15.19 -11.14
N ARG A 31 12.15 14.89 -10.26
CA ARG A 31 11.95 13.54 -9.69
C ARG A 31 11.66 12.52 -10.79
N ASP A 32 10.81 12.84 -11.77
CA ASP A 32 10.47 11.92 -12.86
C ASP A 32 11.71 11.58 -13.70
N ARG A 33 12.52 12.58 -14.06
CA ARG A 33 13.80 12.37 -14.77
C ARG A 33 14.78 11.56 -13.94
N LEU A 34 14.85 11.82 -12.63
CA LEU A 34 15.73 11.11 -11.71
C LEU A 34 15.32 9.63 -11.59
N LEU A 35 14.02 9.34 -11.53
CA LEU A 35 13.48 7.97 -11.52
C LEU A 35 13.73 7.23 -12.84
N GLN A 36 13.56 7.90 -13.98
CA GLN A 36 13.85 7.32 -15.31
C GLN A 36 15.32 6.92 -15.47
N SER A 37 16.24 7.65 -14.84
CA SER A 37 17.67 7.36 -14.93
C SER A 37 18.14 6.21 -14.04
N GLU A 38 17.32 5.74 -13.09
CA GLU A 38 17.62 4.73 -12.05
C GLU A 38 18.85 5.00 -11.15
N LYS A 39 19.66 6.02 -11.45
CA LYS A 39 20.90 6.42 -10.76
C LYS A 39 20.68 7.29 -9.53
N HIS A 40 19.43 7.51 -9.14
CA HIS A 40 19.06 8.31 -7.96
C HIS A 40 19.78 7.82 -6.69
N LYS A 41 19.93 6.51 -6.51
CA LYS A 41 20.65 5.92 -5.38
C LYS A 41 22.14 6.24 -5.42
N GLU A 42 22.80 6.05 -6.57
CA GLU A 42 24.23 6.31 -6.73
C GLU A 42 24.58 7.78 -6.48
N ALA A 43 23.78 8.70 -7.03
CA ALA A 43 23.95 10.13 -6.81
C ALA A 43 23.78 10.50 -5.32
N PHE A 44 22.79 9.91 -4.65
CA PHE A 44 22.56 10.12 -3.23
C PHE A 44 23.70 9.57 -2.37
N PHE A 45 24.19 8.36 -2.64
CA PHE A 45 25.29 7.77 -1.87
C PHE A 45 26.60 8.54 -2.04
N LYS A 46 26.93 8.98 -3.26
CA LYS A 46 28.11 9.85 -3.48
C LYS A 46 28.01 11.17 -2.75
N LEU A 47 26.84 11.80 -2.74
CA LEU A 47 26.62 13.02 -1.97
C LEU A 47 26.78 12.75 -0.47
N LEU A 48 26.24 11.62 0.02
CA LEU A 48 26.35 11.22 1.42
C LEU A 48 27.81 10.97 1.82
N GLU A 49 28.60 10.30 0.99
CA GLU A 49 30.04 10.10 1.19
C GLU A 49 30.77 11.44 1.34
N LEU A 50 30.56 12.39 0.41
CA LEU A 50 31.16 13.72 0.50
C LEU A 50 30.77 14.48 1.78
N LEU A 51 29.51 14.37 2.20
CA LEU A 51 29.04 15.02 3.42
C LEU A 51 29.62 14.38 4.69
N VAL A 52 29.91 13.07 4.65
CA VAL A 52 30.60 12.36 5.75
C VAL A 52 32.07 12.77 5.79
N ASP A 53 32.73 12.81 4.64
CA ASP A 53 34.14 13.19 4.51
C ASP A 53 34.39 14.63 5.00
N GLU A 54 33.47 15.56 4.71
CA GLU A 54 33.51 16.95 5.18
C GLU A 54 33.06 17.11 6.65
N GLY A 55 32.74 16.01 7.35
CA GLY A 55 32.32 16.02 8.74
C GLY A 55 30.95 16.67 9.00
N LEU A 56 30.20 16.99 7.93
CA LEU A 56 28.86 17.56 8.00
C LEU A 56 27.82 16.50 8.43
N VAL A 57 28.10 15.22 8.15
CA VAL A 57 27.33 14.07 8.59
C VAL A 57 28.23 13.12 9.36
N LYS A 58 27.91 12.85 10.62
CA LYS A 58 28.67 11.90 11.43
C LYS A 58 28.27 10.46 11.10
N GLU A 59 29.26 9.61 10.92
CA GLU A 59 29.07 8.17 10.74
C GLU A 59 28.40 7.58 11.99
N LYS A 60 27.27 6.87 11.82
CA LYS A 60 26.57 6.09 12.87
C LYS A 60 25.90 6.88 14.01
N GLU A 61 25.69 8.19 13.88
CA GLU A 61 24.78 8.91 14.79
C GLU A 61 23.31 8.72 14.42
N LYS A 62 22.44 8.81 15.43
CA LYS A 62 20.99 8.74 15.27
C LYS A 62 20.52 10.02 14.55
N GLN A 63 20.53 9.99 13.22
CA GLN A 63 20.11 11.12 12.40
C GLN A 63 18.69 11.52 12.77
N ARG A 64 18.54 12.76 13.23
CA ARG A 64 17.24 13.37 13.48
C ARG A 64 16.70 13.82 12.13
N VAL A 65 16.04 12.89 11.45
CA VAL A 65 15.40 13.19 10.17
C VAL A 65 14.26 14.16 10.45
N ASP A 66 14.39 15.43 10.07
CA ASP A 66 13.28 16.40 10.05
C ASP A 66 12.38 16.17 8.82
N SER A 67 12.12 14.90 8.52
CA SER A 67 10.95 14.55 7.75
C SER A 67 9.79 15.05 8.60
N THR A 68 8.92 15.89 8.04
CA THR A 68 7.56 15.99 8.58
C THR A 68 7.11 14.56 8.76
N HIS A 69 6.84 14.15 10.00
CA HIS A 69 6.15 12.91 10.23
C HIS A 69 4.80 13.12 9.56
N ILE A 70 4.71 12.81 8.27
CA ILE A 70 3.44 12.63 7.62
C ILE A 70 2.93 11.43 8.41
N ILE A 71 2.09 11.70 9.41
CA ILE A 71 1.03 10.79 9.80
C ILE A 71 0.12 10.74 8.57
N ALA A 72 0.66 10.21 7.48
CA ALA A 72 -0.16 9.57 6.51
C ALA A 72 -0.73 8.48 7.38
N ASN A 73 -2.04 8.51 7.60
CA ASN A 73 -2.75 7.40 8.21
C ASN A 73 -2.72 6.17 7.27
N VAL A 74 -1.60 5.98 6.55
CA VAL A 74 -1.09 4.74 6.01
C VAL A 74 -0.59 3.95 7.21
N ALA A 75 -1.51 3.64 8.13
CA ALA A 75 -1.36 2.46 8.93
C ALA A 75 -1.07 1.34 7.93
N VAL A 76 0.08 0.67 8.05
CA VAL A 76 0.31 -0.58 7.35
C VAL A 76 -0.92 -1.42 7.65
N PRO A 77 -1.76 -1.76 6.64
CA PRO A 77 -3.03 -2.40 6.94
C PRO A 77 -2.72 -3.67 7.71
N ALA A 78 -3.37 -3.88 8.85
CA ALA A 78 -3.22 -5.13 9.59
C ALA A 78 -3.49 -6.31 8.63
N ALA A 79 -2.86 -7.47 8.83
CA ALA A 79 -3.04 -8.66 8.00
C ALA A 79 -4.52 -8.91 7.60
N THR A 80 -5.44 -8.70 8.54
CA THR A 80 -6.90 -8.77 8.31
C THR A 80 -7.42 -7.86 7.18
N GLU A 81 -6.89 -6.65 7.05
CA GLU A 81 -7.30 -5.69 6.01
C GLU A 81 -6.59 -6.00 4.69
N LEU A 82 -5.33 -6.42 4.70
CA LEU A 82 -4.61 -6.83 3.49
C LEU A 82 -5.32 -8.00 2.80
N ILE A 83 -5.61 -9.07 3.54
CA ILE A 83 -6.28 -10.25 3.01
C ILE A 83 -7.70 -9.88 2.56
N ARG A 84 -8.41 -9.06 3.35
CA ARG A 84 -9.77 -8.61 3.00
C ARG A 84 -9.79 -7.83 1.69
N GLN A 85 -8.85 -6.90 1.50
CA GLN A 85 -8.69 -6.14 0.25
C GLN A 85 -8.32 -7.08 -0.89
N GLY A 86 -7.46 -8.07 -0.66
CA GLY A 86 -7.13 -9.10 -1.65
C GLY A 86 -8.36 -9.86 -2.15
N VAL A 87 -9.21 -10.34 -1.24
CA VAL A 87 -10.50 -11.00 -1.57
C VAL A 87 -11.39 -10.06 -2.39
N ARG A 88 -11.56 -8.83 -1.92
CA ARG A 88 -12.39 -7.82 -2.62
C ARG A 88 -11.88 -7.53 -4.02
N GLN A 89 -10.57 -7.38 -4.21
CA GLN A 89 -9.97 -7.12 -5.53
C GLN A 89 -10.14 -8.30 -6.48
N CYS A 90 -10.05 -9.55 -5.99
CA CYS A 90 -10.38 -10.73 -6.80
C CYS A 90 -11.82 -10.65 -7.31
N LEU A 91 -12.80 -10.39 -6.42
CA LEU A 91 -14.21 -10.28 -6.80
C LEU A 91 -14.50 -9.13 -7.76
N ILE A 92 -13.82 -7.99 -7.60
CA ILE A 92 -13.93 -6.84 -8.50
C ILE A 92 -13.39 -7.19 -9.89
N GLU A 93 -12.22 -7.82 -9.98
CA GLU A 93 -11.65 -8.22 -11.26
C GLU A 93 -12.47 -9.32 -11.94
N MET A 94 -13.00 -10.28 -11.19
CA MET A 94 -13.97 -11.25 -11.70
C MET A 94 -15.17 -10.51 -12.31
N LYS A 95 -15.80 -9.60 -11.56
CA LYS A 95 -16.96 -8.85 -12.06
C LYS A 95 -16.66 -8.08 -13.35
N ARG A 96 -15.43 -7.55 -13.49
CA ARG A 96 -15.01 -6.69 -14.61
C ARG A 96 -14.50 -7.45 -15.83
N LYS A 97 -13.78 -8.55 -15.63
CA LYS A 97 -12.99 -9.24 -16.65
C LYS A 97 -13.43 -10.68 -16.91
N ASP A 98 -14.16 -11.27 -15.96
CA ASP A 98 -14.63 -12.65 -16.04
C ASP A 98 -16.05 -12.79 -15.45
N HIS A 99 -17.00 -12.17 -16.14
CA HIS A 99 -18.35 -12.01 -15.62
C HIS A 99 -19.07 -13.35 -15.41
N ALA A 100 -18.78 -14.36 -16.22
CA ALA A 100 -19.35 -15.70 -16.08
C ALA A 100 -18.90 -16.35 -14.76
N VAL A 101 -17.60 -16.30 -14.46
CA VAL A 101 -17.06 -16.80 -13.19
C VAL A 101 -17.57 -15.97 -12.00
N PHE A 102 -17.75 -14.66 -12.16
CA PHE A 102 -18.37 -13.82 -11.14
C PHE A 102 -19.82 -14.21 -10.82
N LEU A 103 -20.65 -14.51 -11.82
CA LEU A 103 -22.03 -14.94 -11.60
C LEU A 103 -22.09 -16.27 -10.85
N GLN A 104 -21.22 -17.21 -11.20
CA GLN A 104 -21.08 -18.47 -10.47
C GLN A 104 -20.67 -18.21 -9.01
N ALA A 105 -19.67 -17.35 -8.78
CA ALA A 105 -19.26 -16.98 -7.42
C ALA A 105 -20.39 -16.33 -6.63
N ARG A 106 -21.23 -15.49 -7.27
CA ARG A 106 -22.38 -14.86 -6.63
C ARG A 106 -23.47 -15.86 -6.22
N GLN A 107 -23.53 -17.03 -6.86
CA GLN A 107 -24.47 -18.10 -6.53
C GLN A 107 -23.91 -19.07 -5.48
N THR A 108 -22.62 -19.41 -5.60
CA THR A 108 -21.98 -20.40 -4.72
C THR A 108 -21.47 -19.78 -3.42
N LEU A 109 -20.91 -18.57 -3.49
CA LEU A 109 -20.32 -17.81 -2.39
C LEU A 109 -21.18 -16.60 -2.04
N THR A 110 -22.51 -16.78 -1.99
CA THR A 110 -23.49 -15.68 -1.90
C THR A 110 -23.22 -14.71 -0.76
N GLU A 111 -23.00 -15.23 0.45
CA GLU A 111 -22.76 -14.41 1.65
C GLU A 111 -21.44 -13.64 1.57
N LEU A 112 -20.37 -14.31 1.14
CA LEU A 112 -19.03 -13.72 0.95
C LEU A 112 -19.10 -12.62 -0.11
N VAL A 113 -19.65 -12.89 -1.30
CA VAL A 113 -19.73 -11.89 -2.38
C VAL A 113 -20.55 -10.68 -1.94
N HIS A 114 -21.67 -10.92 -1.25
CA HIS A 114 -22.48 -9.83 -0.69
C HIS A 114 -21.70 -9.03 0.37
N GLN A 115 -21.02 -9.68 1.31
CA GLN A 115 -20.25 -9.03 2.37
C GLN A 115 -19.13 -8.15 1.82
N TYR A 116 -18.36 -8.63 0.85
CA TYR A 116 -17.18 -7.93 0.35
C TYR A 116 -17.50 -6.85 -0.70
N LEU A 117 -18.65 -6.93 -1.36
CA LEU A 117 -19.08 -5.95 -2.37
C LEU A 117 -20.18 -4.99 -1.90
N SER A 118 -20.94 -5.33 -0.85
CA SER A 118 -21.87 -4.38 -0.23
C SER A 118 -21.05 -3.29 0.48
N GLY A 119 -21.24 -2.03 0.09
CA GLY A 119 -20.44 -0.89 0.54
C GLY A 119 -20.52 -0.55 2.04
N LYS A 120 -20.94 -1.47 2.92
CA LYS A 120 -21.02 -1.32 4.39
C LYS A 120 -19.66 -1.25 5.10
N MET A 121 -18.60 -0.88 4.39
CA MET A 121 -17.24 -0.84 4.91
C MET A 121 -16.70 0.59 4.88
N ALA A 122 -17.50 1.52 5.39
CA ALA A 122 -17.07 2.87 5.70
C ALA A 122 -16.96 3.03 7.21
N LYS A 123 -15.74 3.26 7.69
CA LYS A 123 -15.44 3.92 8.97
C LYS A 123 -16.06 3.31 10.23
N LYS A 124 -15.73 2.05 10.57
CA LYS A 124 -15.59 1.78 12.01
C LYS A 124 -14.16 2.15 12.38
N GLN A 125 -14.02 3.33 12.97
CA GLN A 125 -12.79 3.77 13.64
C GLN A 125 -12.24 2.62 14.47
N MET A 126 -10.91 2.54 14.55
CA MET A 126 -10.18 1.59 15.39
C MET A 126 -10.52 1.87 16.88
N GLU A 127 -11.73 1.53 17.32
CA GLU A 127 -11.96 1.12 18.70
C GLU A 127 -10.88 0.09 19.00
N GLN A 128 -10.19 0.18 20.14
CA GLN A 128 -9.16 -0.78 20.52
C GLN A 128 -9.78 -2.19 20.52
N ILE A 129 -9.66 -2.89 19.41
CA ILE A 129 -10.20 -4.24 19.26
C ILE A 129 -9.36 -5.11 20.17
N ASP A 130 -10.01 -5.73 21.16
CA ASP A 130 -9.44 -6.79 22.00
C ASP A 130 -8.73 -7.84 21.14
N GLU A 131 -7.60 -8.36 21.61
CA GLU A 131 -6.74 -9.26 20.84
C GLU A 131 -7.50 -10.52 20.37
N THR A 132 -8.43 -11.00 21.19
CA THR A 132 -9.35 -12.10 20.87
C THR A 132 -10.20 -11.82 19.63
N LYS A 133 -10.84 -10.63 19.57
CA LYS A 133 -11.65 -10.18 18.43
C LYS A 133 -10.80 -9.91 17.19
N ARG A 134 -9.54 -9.49 17.35
CA ARG A 134 -8.60 -9.36 16.22
C ARG A 134 -8.29 -10.72 15.61
N ARG A 135 -7.98 -11.72 16.45
CA ARG A 135 -7.73 -13.10 16.01
C ARG A 135 -8.95 -13.69 15.31
N GLN A 136 -10.15 -13.57 15.89
CA GLN A 136 -11.39 -14.05 15.26
C GLN A 136 -11.65 -13.42 13.89
N ARG A 137 -11.42 -12.11 13.74
CA ARG A 137 -11.55 -11.43 12.44
C ARG A 137 -10.51 -11.91 11.43
N LEU A 138 -9.28 -12.18 11.87
CA LEU A 138 -8.25 -12.75 11.00
C LEU A 138 -8.66 -14.14 10.53
N THR A 139 -9.08 -15.02 11.44
CA THR A 139 -9.55 -16.37 11.11
C THR A 139 -10.71 -16.34 10.11
N ALA A 140 -11.71 -15.46 10.31
CA ALA A 140 -12.83 -15.32 9.40
C ALA A 140 -12.39 -14.88 7.99
N VAL A 141 -11.55 -13.84 7.89
CA VAL A 141 -11.07 -13.34 6.59
C VAL A 141 -10.16 -14.35 5.88
N VAL A 142 -9.34 -15.10 6.63
CA VAL A 142 -8.52 -16.19 6.08
C VAL A 142 -9.39 -17.32 5.55
N LYS A 143 -10.45 -17.70 6.27
CA LYS A 143 -11.42 -18.69 5.82
C LYS A 143 -12.07 -18.25 4.50
N ASP A 144 -12.58 -17.02 4.43
CA ASP A 144 -13.19 -16.47 3.21
C ASP A 144 -12.21 -16.48 2.03
N ALA A 145 -10.96 -16.09 2.27
CA ALA A 145 -9.92 -16.09 1.24
C ALA A 145 -9.61 -17.50 0.72
N ARG A 146 -9.52 -18.50 1.61
CA ARG A 146 -9.34 -19.90 1.24
C ARG A 146 -10.53 -20.45 0.46
N GLU A 147 -11.76 -20.12 0.85
CA GLU A 147 -12.97 -20.52 0.13
C GLU A 147 -13.00 -19.93 -1.29
N LEU A 148 -12.64 -18.66 -1.44
CA LEU A 148 -12.56 -18.02 -2.76
C LEU A 148 -11.45 -18.64 -3.63
N LEU A 149 -10.27 -18.92 -3.07
CA LEU A 149 -9.21 -19.61 -3.80
C LEU A 149 -9.63 -21.01 -4.23
N ALA A 150 -10.22 -21.80 -3.32
CA ALA A 150 -10.73 -23.14 -3.64
C ALA A 150 -11.82 -23.12 -4.72
N PHE A 151 -12.62 -22.05 -4.78
CA PHE A 151 -13.55 -21.82 -5.87
C PHE A 151 -12.81 -21.54 -7.19
N LEU A 152 -11.80 -20.68 -7.19
CA LEU A 152 -11.03 -20.34 -8.39
C LEU A 152 -10.17 -21.50 -8.90
N ASP A 153 -9.62 -22.32 -8.00
CA ASP A 153 -8.75 -23.47 -8.32
C ASP A 153 -9.46 -24.58 -9.10
N LYS A 154 -10.79 -24.67 -8.98
CA LYS A 154 -11.63 -25.65 -9.71
C LYS A 154 -11.90 -25.25 -11.16
N ARG A 155 -11.25 -24.20 -11.67
CA ARG A 155 -11.53 -23.63 -13.00
C ARG A 155 -10.26 -23.58 -13.82
N ASP A 156 -10.33 -24.18 -15.01
CA ASP A 156 -9.17 -24.35 -15.88
C ASP A 156 -8.86 -23.10 -16.72
N ASN A 157 -9.83 -22.18 -16.89
CA ASN A 157 -9.70 -21.00 -17.76
C ASN A 157 -10.17 -19.72 -17.05
N LEU A 158 -9.32 -19.14 -16.20
CA LEU A 158 -9.54 -17.83 -15.61
C LEU A 158 -8.99 -16.73 -16.52
N HIS A 159 -9.66 -15.58 -16.57
CA HIS A 159 -9.07 -14.41 -17.23
C HIS A 159 -7.71 -14.02 -16.57
N PRO A 160 -6.66 -13.63 -17.33
CA PRO A 160 -5.33 -13.34 -16.77
C PRO A 160 -5.30 -12.33 -15.62
N ALA A 161 -6.14 -11.29 -15.68
CA ALA A 161 -6.29 -10.33 -14.59
C ALA A 161 -6.85 -10.95 -13.30
N VAL A 162 -7.75 -11.93 -13.40
CA VAL A 162 -8.31 -12.66 -12.25
C VAL A 162 -7.28 -13.62 -11.70
N GLU A 163 -6.55 -14.31 -12.57
CA GLU A 163 -5.44 -15.18 -12.19
C GLU A 163 -4.35 -14.42 -11.44
N TYR A 164 -3.96 -13.23 -11.93
CA TYR A 164 -3.00 -12.37 -11.24
C TYR A 164 -3.47 -11.98 -9.82
N ARG A 165 -4.76 -11.65 -9.66
CA ARG A 165 -5.31 -11.36 -8.32
C ARG A 165 -5.36 -12.59 -7.43
N ARG A 166 -5.69 -13.77 -7.97
CA ARG A 166 -5.62 -15.07 -7.27
C ARG A 166 -4.22 -15.30 -6.73
N THR A 167 -3.17 -15.11 -7.55
CA THR A 167 -1.77 -15.27 -7.12
C THR A 167 -1.39 -14.29 -6.01
N ILE A 168 -1.80 -13.02 -6.11
CA ILE A 168 -1.58 -12.03 -5.05
C ILE A 168 -2.26 -12.48 -3.76
N LEU A 169 -3.53 -12.90 -3.82
CA LEU A 169 -4.27 -13.34 -2.64
C LEU A 169 -3.61 -14.55 -1.97
N GLN A 170 -3.14 -15.52 -2.77
CA GLN A 170 -2.39 -16.68 -2.27
C GLN A 170 -1.09 -16.26 -1.56
N ARG A 171 -0.35 -15.32 -2.14
CA ARG A 171 0.87 -14.77 -1.54
C ARG A 171 0.58 -14.03 -0.23
N LEU A 172 -0.48 -13.22 -0.19
CA LEU A 172 -0.89 -12.51 1.03
C LEU A 172 -1.21 -13.49 2.17
N LEU A 173 -1.85 -14.63 1.86
CA LEU A 173 -2.10 -15.67 2.87
C LEU A 173 -0.80 -16.28 3.39
N TYR A 174 0.13 -16.62 2.50
CA TYR A 174 1.42 -17.21 2.89
C TYR A 174 2.26 -16.26 3.76
N GLU A 175 2.32 -14.97 3.40
CA GLU A 175 3.13 -13.98 4.11
C GLU A 175 2.54 -13.57 5.47
N ASN A 176 1.23 -13.73 5.67
CA ASN A 176 0.52 -13.19 6.84
C ASN A 176 -0.12 -14.26 7.74
N VAL A 177 -0.05 -15.54 7.37
CA VAL A 177 -0.62 -16.65 8.14
C VAL A 177 0.44 -17.73 8.29
N MET A 178 0.87 -18.00 9.53
CA MET A 178 1.61 -19.22 9.82
C MET A 178 0.63 -20.40 9.69
N PRO A 179 0.95 -21.48 8.96
CA PRO A 179 0.13 -22.68 9.03
C PRO A 179 0.12 -23.16 10.48
N ASP A 180 -1.07 -23.22 11.08
CA ASP A 180 -1.23 -23.98 12.33
C ASP A 180 -0.77 -25.41 12.05
N GLU A 181 -0.12 -26.05 13.02
CA GLU A 181 0.44 -27.41 12.91
C GLU A 181 -0.60 -28.51 12.59
N ASN A 182 -1.86 -28.13 12.34
CA ASN A 182 -2.97 -29.00 11.98
C ASN A 182 -3.65 -28.52 10.68
N GLY A 183 -2.99 -28.72 9.53
CA GLY A 183 -3.63 -28.84 8.20
C GLY A 183 -4.33 -27.62 7.62
#